data_AF-A0A1G2IUT2-F1
#
_entry.id   AF-A0A1G2IUT2-F1
#
_cell.length_a   1.000
_cell.length_b   1.000
_cell.length_c   1.000
_cell.angle_alpha   90.00
_cell.angle_beta   90.00
_cell.angle_gamma   90.00
#
_symmetry.space_group_name_H-M   'P 1'
#
loop_
_entity.id
_entity.type
_entity.pdbx_description
1 polymer ?
#
loop_
_entity_poly.entity_id
_entity_poly.type
_entity_poly.pdbx_seq_one_letter_code
_entity_poly.pdbx_strand_id
1 'polypeptide(L)'
;MESFQTDTDTKTKKRIPIWLGFIIILIVAILLLCGVFVYQYSTKSQSQITDWKTYKNDEYGFELKYPQNAVGLSAFENQVLATEFAGGQKAIIKKPLITIHPGKNVANGDGYVVIYVGTNKENIDNCLKFKFYEPNGNMTDIKDINGTKFYTQSEGNPAMLKPLETQYSIVKDNICYTIDTYVSAVDVKKNLVYNNLFLRIYQPGYIKAQKDFINGVISNFKFTK
;
A
#
# COMPACT_ATOMS: atom_id res chain seq x y z
N MET A 1 66.12 41.22 -51.61
CA MET A 1 66.65 40.40 -50.51
C MET A 1 65.80 40.71 -49.29
N GLU A 2 64.73 39.96 -49.07
CA GLU A 2 63.89 40.05 -47.87
C GLU A 2 64.00 38.72 -47.14
N SER A 3 64.45 38.80 -45.89
CA SER A 3 64.76 37.66 -45.03
C SER A 3 63.50 37.18 -44.32
N PHE A 4 63.14 35.92 -44.54
CA PHE A 4 62.03 35.23 -43.90
C PHE A 4 62.42 34.84 -42.46
N GLN A 5 61.80 35.46 -41.46
CA GLN A 5 61.94 35.05 -40.05
C GLN A 5 60.84 34.02 -39.72
N THR A 6 61.26 32.80 -39.43
CA THR A 6 60.40 31.74 -38.90
C THR A 6 60.30 31.86 -37.38
N ASP A 7 59.12 32.28 -36.90
CA ASP A 7 58.76 32.22 -35.48
C ASP A 7 58.55 30.77 -35.06
N THR A 8 59.46 30.27 -34.22
CA THR A 8 59.34 28.97 -33.57
C THR A 8 58.39 29.09 -32.37
N ASP A 9 57.14 28.67 -32.57
CA ASP A 9 56.12 28.54 -31.53
C ASP A 9 56.57 27.55 -30.44
N THR A 10 57.01 28.08 -29.30
CA THR A 10 57.44 27.30 -28.14
C THR A 10 56.23 26.80 -27.37
N LYS A 11 55.70 25.66 -27.85
CA LYS A 11 54.60 24.92 -27.23
C LYS A 11 54.94 24.53 -25.79
N THR A 12 54.53 25.37 -24.85
CA THR A 12 54.78 25.20 -23.41
C THR A 12 54.03 23.96 -22.93
N LYS A 13 54.77 22.87 -22.68
CA LYS A 13 54.24 21.61 -22.16
C LYS A 13 53.73 21.84 -20.74
N LYS A 14 52.44 22.17 -20.61
CA LYS A 14 51.74 22.43 -19.35
C LYS A 14 51.85 21.19 -18.45
N ARG A 15 52.78 21.21 -17.51
CA ARG A 15 52.95 20.16 -16.51
C ARG A 15 51.78 20.27 -15.54
N ILE A 16 50.90 19.27 -15.55
CA ILE A 16 49.80 19.21 -14.59
C ILE A 16 50.44 19.02 -13.21
N PRO A 17 50.16 19.91 -12.24
CA PRO A 17 50.74 19.81 -10.92
C PRO A 17 50.29 18.50 -10.26
N ILE A 18 51.23 17.82 -9.59
CA ILE A 18 50.97 16.53 -8.93
C ILE A 18 49.84 16.64 -7.89
N TRP A 19 49.61 17.82 -7.29
CA TRP A 19 48.48 18.06 -6.39
C TRP A 19 47.12 17.78 -7.03
N LEU A 20 47.00 17.86 -8.36
CA LEU A 20 45.71 17.80 -9.04
C LEU A 20 45.19 16.37 -9.05
N GLY A 21 46.12 15.40 -9.08
CA GLY A 21 45.79 13.98 -8.89
C GLY A 21 45.25 13.69 -7.49
N PHE A 22 45.85 14.29 -6.45
CA PHE A 22 45.37 14.11 -5.07
C PHE A 22 43.96 14.67 -4.87
N ILE A 23 43.65 15.82 -5.45
CA ILE A 23 42.31 16.42 -5.37
C ILE A 23 41.27 15.53 -6.05
N ILE A 24 41.58 14.97 -7.23
CA ILE A 24 40.67 14.07 -7.95
C ILE A 24 40.41 12.80 -7.12
N ILE A 25 41.45 12.20 -6.55
CA ILE A 25 41.32 11.00 -5.71
C ILE A 25 40.44 11.30 -4.48
N LEU A 26 40.62 12.46 -3.85
CA LEU A 26 39.80 12.87 -2.69
C LEU A 26 38.31 13.01 -3.06
N ILE A 27 38.01 13.65 -4.21
CA ILE A 27 36.62 13.83 -4.68
C ILE A 27 35.97 12.47 -4.96
N VAL A 28 36.68 11.55 -5.62
CA VAL A 28 36.17 10.20 -5.89
C VAL A 28 35.89 9.45 -4.59
N ALA A 29 36.79 9.53 -3.61
CA ALA A 29 36.59 8.91 -2.30
C ALA A 29 35.36 9.46 -1.58
N ILE A 30 35.13 10.78 -1.60
CA ILE A 30 33.94 11.41 -1.02
C ILE A 30 32.66 10.93 -1.72
N LEU A 31 32.65 10.90 -3.05
CA LEU A 31 31.48 10.43 -3.81
C LEU A 31 31.14 8.96 -3.51
N LEU A 32 32.16 8.09 -3.38
CA LEU A 32 31.96 6.70 -3.00
C LEU A 32 31.39 6.57 -1.58
N LEU A 33 31.92 7.33 -0.62
CA LEU A 33 31.41 7.34 0.76
C LEU A 33 29.97 7.86 0.85
N CYS A 34 29.65 8.96 0.15
CA CYS A 34 28.29 9.49 0.07
C CYS A 34 27.33 8.49 -0.58
N GLY A 35 27.74 7.81 -1.65
CA GLY A 35 26.95 6.78 -2.31
C GLY A 35 26.58 5.62 -1.38
N VAL A 36 27.55 5.11 -0.61
CA VAL A 36 27.31 4.05 0.39
C VAL A 36 26.35 4.53 1.48
N PHE A 37 26.49 5.77 1.96
CA PHE A 37 25.63 6.30 3.02
C PHE A 37 24.18 6.49 2.55
N VAL A 38 23.97 7.00 1.33
CA VAL A 38 22.64 7.12 0.70
C VAL A 38 22.01 5.74 0.50
N TYR A 39 22.79 4.74 0.05
CA TYR A 39 22.32 3.38 -0.13
C TYR A 39 21.90 2.73 1.21
N GLN A 40 22.70 2.85 2.26
CA GLN A 40 22.35 2.34 3.58
C GLN A 40 21.13 3.05 4.19
N TYR A 41 21.02 4.37 4.01
CA TYR A 41 19.88 5.14 4.51
C TYR A 41 18.58 4.77 3.76
N SER A 42 18.65 4.58 2.44
CA SER A 42 17.50 4.16 1.63
C SER A 42 17.03 2.74 1.94
N THR A 43 17.92 1.84 2.38
CA THR A 43 17.58 0.44 2.69
C THR A 43 17.05 0.26 4.12
N LYS A 44 17.41 1.14 5.08
CA LYS A 44 16.90 1.10 6.47
C LYS A 44 15.43 1.47 6.65
N SER A 45 14.77 2.02 5.63
CA SER A 45 13.33 2.36 5.70
C SER A 45 12.41 1.15 5.50
N GLN A 46 12.97 0.01 5.10
CA GLN A 46 12.27 -1.26 5.09
C GLN A 46 12.40 -1.87 6.49
N SER A 47 11.70 -1.27 7.46
CA SER A 47 11.41 -1.86 8.76
C SER A 47 11.10 -3.33 8.51
N GLN A 48 12.03 -4.20 8.90
CA GLN A 48 11.91 -5.64 8.83
C GLN A 48 10.57 -6.03 9.44
N ILE A 49 9.57 -6.29 8.61
CA ILE A 49 8.33 -6.97 8.98
C ILE A 49 8.73 -8.43 9.20
N THR A 50 9.54 -8.69 10.22
CA THR A 50 10.13 -10.00 10.48
C THR A 50 9.23 -10.84 11.37
N ASP A 51 8.39 -10.20 12.17
CA ASP A 51 7.42 -10.88 13.00
C ASP A 51 6.03 -10.77 12.38
N TRP A 52 5.60 -11.83 11.69
CA TRP A 52 4.23 -11.97 11.20
C TRP A 52 3.39 -12.76 12.21
N LYS A 53 2.18 -12.27 12.50
CA LYS A 53 1.16 -13.02 13.23
C LYS A 53 0.25 -13.75 12.25
N THR A 54 -0.35 -14.85 12.69
CA THR A 54 -1.33 -15.61 11.91
C THR A 54 -2.69 -15.51 12.57
N TYR A 55 -3.67 -14.99 11.84
CA TYR A 55 -5.08 -15.13 12.15
C TYR A 55 -5.61 -16.37 11.42
N LYS A 56 -6.26 -17.26 12.15
CA LYS A 56 -6.85 -18.49 11.61
C LYS A 56 -8.30 -18.56 12.06
N ASN A 57 -9.20 -18.78 11.12
CA ASN A 57 -10.62 -18.98 11.39
C ASN A 57 -11.02 -20.39 10.92
N ASP A 58 -11.11 -21.32 11.88
CA ASP A 58 -11.39 -22.73 11.60
C ASP A 58 -12.86 -23.00 11.23
N GLU A 59 -13.79 -22.14 11.69
CA GLU A 59 -15.20 -22.19 11.31
C GLU A 59 -15.36 -21.98 9.81
N TYR A 60 -14.75 -20.93 9.27
CA TYR A 60 -14.84 -20.55 7.86
C TYR A 60 -13.67 -21.03 7.00
N GLY A 61 -12.74 -21.82 7.56
CA GLY A 61 -11.70 -22.52 6.79
C GLY A 61 -10.72 -21.60 6.06
N PHE A 62 -10.25 -20.53 6.70
CA PHE A 62 -9.21 -19.67 6.14
C PHE A 62 -8.16 -19.24 7.17
N GLU A 63 -6.98 -18.85 6.69
CA GLU A 63 -5.97 -18.18 7.48
C GLU A 63 -5.34 -17.01 6.73
N LEU A 64 -4.80 -16.06 7.50
CA LEU A 64 -4.21 -14.83 7.03
C LEU A 64 -3.01 -14.48 7.90
N LYS A 65 -1.86 -14.18 7.28
CA LYS A 65 -0.74 -13.58 8.02
C LYS A 65 -0.80 -12.07 7.93
N TYR A 66 -0.43 -11.40 9.02
CA TYR A 66 -0.32 -9.95 9.08
C TYR A 66 0.87 -9.50 9.95
N PRO A 67 1.43 -8.30 9.72
CA PRO A 67 2.53 -7.76 10.51
C PRO A 67 2.21 -7.68 12.01
N GLN A 68 3.16 -8.04 12.89
CA GLN A 68 2.97 -7.99 14.35
C GLN A 68 2.69 -6.58 14.90
N ASN A 69 3.22 -5.55 14.24
CA ASN A 69 3.00 -4.15 14.58
C ASN A 69 1.64 -3.61 14.09
N ALA A 70 0.92 -4.39 13.28
CA ALA A 70 -0.43 -4.08 12.90
C ALA A 70 -1.40 -4.24 14.08
N VAL A 71 -2.39 -3.36 14.15
CA VAL A 71 -3.50 -3.53 15.11
C VAL A 71 -4.53 -4.39 14.41
N GLY A 72 -4.60 -5.65 14.81
CA GLY A 72 -5.74 -6.51 14.53
C GLY A 72 -6.85 -6.13 15.51
N LEU A 73 -7.89 -5.47 15.02
CA LEU A 73 -9.12 -5.29 15.78
C LEU A 73 -10.02 -6.48 15.46
N SER A 74 -9.92 -7.55 16.25
CA SER A 74 -10.92 -8.63 16.26
C SER A 74 -12.23 -8.20 16.95
N ALA A 75 -12.30 -6.94 17.44
CA ALA A 75 -13.32 -6.48 18.38
C ALA A 75 -14.64 -5.98 17.74
N PHE A 76 -14.81 -6.04 16.42
CA PHE A 76 -16.12 -5.77 15.80
C PHE A 76 -17.04 -7.00 15.77
N GLU A 77 -16.76 -7.99 16.63
CA GLU A 77 -17.47 -9.27 16.73
C GLU A 77 -18.99 -9.18 16.88
N ASN A 78 -19.58 -7.99 17.09
CA ASN A 78 -21.04 -7.85 17.25
C ASN A 78 -21.67 -6.60 16.58
N GLN A 79 -20.96 -5.83 15.75
CA GLN A 79 -21.62 -4.79 14.97
C GLN A 79 -22.03 -5.33 13.60
N VAL A 80 -23.31 -5.70 13.50
CA VAL A 80 -23.97 -5.85 12.20
C VAL A 80 -23.93 -4.48 11.52
N LEU A 81 -23.08 -4.34 10.50
CA LEU A 81 -23.13 -3.17 9.63
C LEU A 81 -24.33 -3.37 8.71
N ALA A 82 -25.50 -2.88 9.15
CA ALA A 82 -26.63 -2.68 8.27
C ALA A 82 -26.43 -1.35 7.54
N THR A 83 -25.89 -1.38 6.33
CA THR A 83 -25.88 -0.22 5.44
C THR A 83 -27.18 -0.17 4.64
N GLU A 84 -28.09 0.72 5.02
CA GLU A 84 -29.19 1.11 4.15
C GLU A 84 -28.63 1.95 3.00
N PHE A 85 -28.70 1.42 1.78
CA PHE A 85 -28.32 2.18 0.59
C PHE A 85 -29.47 3.12 0.19
N ALA A 86 -29.13 4.34 -0.28
CA ALA A 86 -30.11 5.24 -0.87
C ALA A 86 -30.79 4.53 -2.06
N GLY A 87 -32.10 4.31 -1.98
CA GLY A 87 -32.87 3.57 -2.99
C GLY A 87 -33.70 2.39 -2.46
N GLY A 88 -33.75 2.16 -1.14
CA GLY A 88 -34.62 1.14 -0.54
C GLY A 88 -34.13 -0.31 -0.73
N GLN A 89 -32.87 -0.49 -1.13
CA GLN A 89 -32.25 -1.81 -1.19
C GLN A 89 -31.94 -2.29 0.24
N LYS A 90 -32.29 -3.54 0.54
CA LYS A 90 -32.02 -4.15 1.85
C LYS A 90 -30.51 -4.25 2.08
N ALA A 91 -30.12 -3.89 3.30
CA ALA A 91 -28.73 -3.96 3.74
C ALA A 91 -28.21 -5.40 3.73
N ILE A 92 -27.04 -5.61 3.14
CA ILE A 92 -26.33 -6.88 3.20
C ILE A 92 -25.71 -6.97 4.58
N ILE A 93 -26.24 -7.85 5.43
CA ILE A 93 -25.68 -8.13 6.76
C ILE A 93 -24.37 -8.90 6.56
N LYS A 94 -23.26 -8.18 6.57
CA LYS A 94 -21.91 -8.76 6.66
C LYS A 94 -21.37 -8.58 8.07
N LYS A 95 -20.84 -9.65 8.64
CA LYS A 95 -20.12 -9.60 9.92
C LYS A 95 -18.61 -9.48 9.60
N PRO A 96 -17.94 -8.38 9.98
CA PRO A 96 -16.49 -8.32 9.85
C PRO A 96 -15.86 -9.34 10.80
N LEU A 97 -14.98 -10.20 10.27
CA LEU A 97 -14.27 -11.19 11.08
C LEU A 97 -12.96 -10.64 11.63
N ILE A 98 -12.27 -9.80 10.84
CA ILE A 98 -11.03 -9.16 11.25
C ILE A 98 -10.81 -7.87 10.45
N THR A 99 -10.37 -6.83 11.15
CA THR A 99 -9.87 -5.58 10.56
C THR A 99 -8.40 -5.40 10.94
N ILE A 100 -7.54 -5.12 9.94
CA ILE A 100 -6.10 -5.01 10.13
C ILE A 100 -5.60 -3.65 9.63
N HIS A 101 -4.92 -2.91 10.51
CA HIS A 101 -4.33 -1.60 10.22
C HIS A 101 -2.79 -1.65 10.25
N PRO A 102 -2.07 -0.87 9.41
CA PRO A 102 -0.61 -0.87 9.32
C PRO A 102 0.13 -0.32 10.56
N GLY A 103 -0.56 0.16 11.60
CA GLY A 103 0.11 0.69 12.79
C GLY A 103 -0.78 0.87 14.03
N LYS A 104 -0.12 1.13 15.17
CA LYS A 104 -0.71 1.18 16.53
C LYS A 104 -1.67 2.34 16.80
N ASN A 105 -1.51 3.44 16.08
CA ASN A 105 -2.31 4.65 16.27
C ASN A 105 -3.32 4.73 15.11
N VAL A 106 -4.46 4.06 15.24
CA VAL A 106 -5.49 4.10 14.19
C VAL A 106 -6.25 5.42 14.33
N ALA A 107 -5.82 6.45 13.62
CA ALA A 107 -6.69 7.60 13.37
C ALA A 107 -7.63 7.22 12.22
N ASN A 108 -8.91 7.58 12.32
CA ASN A 108 -9.93 7.32 11.29
C ASN A 108 -9.41 7.70 9.90
N GLY A 109 -9.06 6.74 9.03
CA GLY A 109 -8.59 7.01 7.67
C GLY A 109 -7.24 6.38 7.28
N ASP A 110 -6.58 5.66 8.19
CA ASP A 110 -5.43 4.83 7.82
C ASP A 110 -5.88 3.63 6.98
N GLY A 111 -5.04 3.22 6.01
CA GLY A 111 -5.35 2.07 5.14
C GLY A 111 -5.62 0.80 5.95
N TYR A 112 -6.50 -0.06 5.46
CA TYR A 112 -6.91 -1.26 6.19
C TYR A 112 -7.26 -2.43 5.28
N VAL A 113 -7.31 -3.62 5.87
CA VAL A 113 -7.88 -4.84 5.28
C VAL A 113 -8.99 -5.34 6.20
N VAL A 114 -10.20 -5.55 5.67
CA VAL A 114 -11.31 -6.20 6.37
C VAL A 114 -11.72 -7.47 5.64
N ILE A 115 -11.91 -8.55 6.38
CA ILE A 115 -12.49 -9.79 5.84
C ILE A 115 -13.92 -9.93 6.34
N TYR A 116 -14.84 -10.15 5.41
CA TYR A 116 -16.24 -10.46 5.67
C TYR A 116 -16.57 -11.86 5.17
N VAL A 117 -17.48 -12.51 5.87
CA VAL A 117 -18.09 -13.77 5.46
C VAL A 117 -19.61 -13.64 5.47
N GLY A 118 -20.26 -14.16 4.43
CA GLY A 118 -21.70 -14.20 4.28
C GLY A 118 -22.18 -15.60 3.94
N THR A 119 -23.07 -16.15 4.78
CA THR A 119 -23.60 -17.51 4.64
C THR A 119 -25.06 -17.56 4.21
N ASN A 120 -25.79 -16.45 4.30
CA ASN A 120 -27.18 -16.39 3.86
C ASN A 120 -27.28 -16.30 2.32
N LYS A 121 -28.41 -16.74 1.76
CA LYS A 121 -28.64 -16.78 0.31
C LYS A 121 -28.47 -15.41 -0.37
N GLU A 122 -28.95 -14.35 0.25
CA GLU A 122 -28.84 -12.98 -0.28
C GLU A 122 -27.38 -12.52 -0.39
N ASN A 123 -26.54 -12.85 0.58
CA ASN A 123 -25.11 -12.54 0.57
C ASN A 123 -24.38 -13.30 -0.54
N ILE A 124 -24.77 -14.56 -0.78
CA ILE A 124 -24.19 -15.43 -1.82
C ILE A 124 -24.60 -14.92 -3.20
N ASP A 125 -25.90 -14.67 -3.42
CA ASP A 125 -26.44 -14.17 -4.69
C ASP A 125 -25.86 -12.79 -5.05
N ASN A 126 -25.51 -11.98 -4.04
CA ASN A 126 -24.89 -10.67 -4.22
C ASN A 126 -23.38 -10.66 -3.96
N CYS A 127 -22.71 -11.82 -3.94
CA CYS A 127 -21.29 -11.90 -3.55
C CYS A 127 -20.37 -11.20 -4.56
N LEU A 128 -20.68 -11.35 -5.85
CA LEU A 128 -19.85 -10.86 -6.96
C LEU A 128 -20.30 -9.48 -7.49
N LYS A 129 -21.14 -8.79 -6.73
CA LYS A 129 -21.54 -7.41 -7.00
C LYS A 129 -20.67 -6.47 -6.19
N PHE A 130 -20.21 -5.40 -6.81
CA PHE A 130 -19.44 -4.35 -6.15
C PHE A 130 -20.35 -3.40 -5.37
N LYS A 131 -19.90 -2.94 -4.21
CA LYS A 131 -20.80 -2.40 -3.17
C LYS A 131 -20.47 -1.00 -2.67
N PHE A 132 -19.40 -0.37 -3.14
CA PHE A 132 -18.95 0.90 -2.54
C PHE A 132 -19.78 2.10 -2.99
N TYR A 133 -20.09 2.23 -4.29
CA TYR A 133 -20.83 3.40 -4.79
C TYR A 133 -21.88 3.09 -5.87
N GLU A 134 -21.76 1.97 -6.58
CA GLU A 134 -22.75 1.54 -7.58
C GLU A 134 -23.16 0.09 -7.35
N PRO A 135 -24.31 -0.18 -6.72
CA PRO A 135 -24.72 -1.54 -6.31
C PRO A 135 -25.01 -2.51 -7.47
N ASN A 136 -24.91 -2.03 -8.71
CA ASN A 136 -25.25 -2.78 -9.92
C ASN A 136 -24.03 -3.17 -10.77
N GLY A 137 -22.81 -2.78 -10.37
CA GLY A 137 -21.59 -3.19 -11.04
C GLY A 137 -21.27 -4.66 -10.75
N ASN A 138 -21.18 -5.48 -11.79
CA ASN A 138 -20.59 -6.81 -11.67
C ASN A 138 -19.07 -6.68 -11.60
N MET A 139 -18.45 -7.41 -10.69
CA MET A 139 -16.99 -7.49 -10.63
C MET A 139 -16.48 -8.30 -11.83
N THR A 140 -15.76 -7.67 -12.74
CA THR A 140 -15.28 -8.33 -13.97
C THR A 140 -13.83 -8.78 -13.91
N ASP A 141 -13.01 -8.10 -13.10
CA ASP A 141 -11.59 -8.39 -13.04
C ASP A 141 -11.35 -9.62 -12.17
N ILE A 142 -10.27 -10.34 -12.47
CA ILE A 142 -9.88 -11.54 -11.72
C ILE A 142 -8.46 -11.35 -11.17
N LYS A 143 -8.30 -11.60 -9.87
CA LYS A 143 -7.00 -11.63 -9.19
C LYS A 143 -6.74 -13.03 -8.63
N ASP A 144 -5.60 -13.60 -8.98
CA ASP A 144 -5.09 -14.80 -8.32
C ASP A 144 -4.42 -14.41 -6.99
N ILE A 145 -4.89 -15.01 -5.89
CA ILE A 145 -4.34 -14.89 -4.55
C ILE A 145 -4.05 -16.31 -4.08
N ASN A 146 -2.77 -16.68 -4.07
CA ASN A 146 -2.28 -18.00 -3.64
C ASN A 146 -3.00 -19.19 -4.31
N GLY A 147 -3.20 -19.12 -5.63
CA GLY A 147 -3.85 -20.16 -6.43
C GLY A 147 -5.38 -20.12 -6.39
N THR A 148 -5.97 -19.14 -5.69
CA THR A 148 -7.41 -18.93 -5.66
C THR A 148 -7.79 -17.68 -6.44
N LYS A 149 -8.71 -17.82 -7.40
CA LYS A 149 -9.18 -16.72 -8.24
C LYS A 149 -10.30 -15.96 -7.55
N PHE A 150 -10.03 -14.71 -7.18
CA PHE A 150 -11.02 -13.77 -6.68
C PHE A 150 -11.49 -12.87 -7.81
N TYR A 151 -12.79 -12.57 -7.82
CA TYR A 151 -13.28 -11.42 -8.57
C TYR A 151 -12.83 -10.17 -7.83
N THR A 152 -12.34 -9.17 -8.56
CA THR A 152 -11.83 -7.93 -7.98
C THR A 152 -12.47 -6.72 -8.65
N GLN A 153 -12.62 -5.64 -7.90
CA GLN A 153 -12.94 -4.33 -8.44
C GLN A 153 -12.37 -3.26 -7.51
N SER A 154 -11.82 -2.22 -8.11
CA SER A 154 -11.23 -1.08 -7.40
C SER A 154 -11.97 0.19 -7.77
N GLU A 155 -12.19 1.07 -6.80
CA GLU A 155 -12.71 2.41 -7.03
C GLU A 155 -11.87 3.46 -6.31
N GLY A 156 -11.84 4.66 -6.88
CA GLY A 156 -11.20 5.82 -6.29
C GLY A 156 -9.83 6.13 -6.88
N ASN A 157 -9.31 7.29 -6.51
CA ASN A 157 -8.06 7.82 -7.03
C ASN A 157 -7.34 8.63 -5.94
N PRO A 158 -6.34 8.03 -5.26
CA PRO A 158 -5.60 8.70 -4.19
C PRO A 158 -4.94 10.00 -4.64
N ALA A 159 -4.57 10.12 -5.92
CA ALA A 159 -4.00 11.35 -6.47
C ALA A 159 -5.03 12.50 -6.51
N MET A 160 -6.33 12.17 -6.52
CA MET A 160 -7.44 13.12 -6.41
C MET A 160 -7.99 13.22 -4.98
N LEU A 161 -7.22 12.76 -3.97
CA LEU A 161 -7.64 12.69 -2.57
C LEU A 161 -8.90 11.82 -2.31
N LYS A 162 -9.27 10.99 -3.29
CA LYS A 162 -10.28 9.95 -3.11
C LYS A 162 -9.58 8.68 -2.62
N PRO A 163 -10.05 8.04 -1.54
CA PRO A 163 -9.45 6.79 -1.12
C PRO A 163 -9.56 5.75 -2.25
N LEU A 164 -8.55 4.89 -2.37
CA LEU A 164 -8.61 3.72 -3.23
C LEU A 164 -9.18 2.58 -2.40
N GLU A 165 -10.38 2.15 -2.77
CA GLU A 165 -11.06 0.99 -2.22
C GLU A 165 -10.92 -0.16 -3.20
N THR A 166 -10.63 -1.36 -2.71
CA THR A 166 -10.59 -2.56 -3.56
C THR A 166 -11.24 -3.71 -2.84
N GLN A 167 -12.21 -4.32 -3.53
CA GLN A 167 -12.95 -5.49 -3.07
C GLN A 167 -12.44 -6.73 -3.81
N TYR A 168 -12.20 -7.80 -3.06
CA TYR A 168 -11.95 -9.14 -3.58
C TYR A 168 -13.06 -10.06 -3.10
N SER A 169 -13.79 -10.70 -4.02
CA SER A 169 -14.93 -11.56 -3.68
C SER A 169 -14.83 -12.94 -4.33
N ILE A 170 -15.27 -13.96 -3.59
CA ILE A 170 -15.41 -15.32 -4.10
C ILE A 170 -16.56 -16.03 -3.37
N VAL A 171 -17.29 -16.87 -4.11
CA VAL A 171 -18.20 -17.86 -3.51
C VAL A 171 -17.48 -19.21 -3.51
N LYS A 172 -17.30 -19.79 -2.32
CA LYS A 172 -16.71 -21.12 -2.14
C LYS A 172 -17.54 -21.88 -1.10
N ASP A 173 -17.92 -23.12 -1.42
CA ASP A 173 -18.70 -23.99 -0.53
C ASP A 173 -20.00 -23.35 -0.01
N ASN A 174 -20.70 -22.63 -0.89
CA ASN A 174 -21.91 -21.86 -0.56
C ASN A 174 -21.69 -20.79 0.54
N ILE A 175 -20.48 -20.26 0.62
CA ILE A 175 -20.10 -19.15 1.50
C ILE A 175 -19.50 -18.05 0.63
N CYS A 176 -19.98 -16.82 0.83
CA CYS A 176 -19.39 -15.63 0.23
C CYS A 176 -18.26 -15.10 1.10
N TYR A 177 -17.05 -15.03 0.55
CA TYR A 177 -15.90 -14.39 1.18
C TYR A 177 -15.65 -13.05 0.49
N THR A 178 -15.50 -11.99 1.27
CA THR A 178 -15.11 -10.67 0.76
C THR A 178 -13.92 -10.14 1.53
N ILE A 179 -12.87 -9.72 0.82
CA ILE A 179 -11.76 -8.96 1.39
C ILE A 179 -11.89 -7.53 0.86
N ASP A 180 -12.19 -6.59 1.74
CA ASP A 180 -12.25 -5.18 1.41
C ASP A 180 -10.96 -4.50 1.89
N THR A 181 -10.40 -3.67 1.02
CA THR A 181 -9.20 -2.92 1.31
C THR A 181 -9.41 -1.45 1.06
N TYR A 182 -8.71 -0.64 1.83
CA TYR A 182 -8.83 0.80 1.80
C TYR A 182 -7.44 1.41 1.85
N VAL A 183 -7.15 2.34 0.96
CA VAL A 183 -5.92 3.14 0.94
C VAL A 183 -6.30 4.60 0.87
N SER A 184 -5.89 5.39 1.86
CA SER A 184 -6.12 6.83 1.87
C SER A 184 -4.83 7.57 1.55
N ALA A 185 -4.97 8.64 0.76
CA ALA A 185 -3.91 9.60 0.51
C ALA A 185 -3.68 10.57 1.68
N VAL A 186 -4.57 10.56 2.66
CA VAL A 186 -4.64 11.55 3.73
C VAL A 186 -4.09 10.93 5.01
N ASP A 187 -2.98 11.47 5.51
CA ASP A 187 -2.49 11.16 6.86
C ASP A 187 -3.33 11.92 7.89
N VAL A 188 -4.26 11.22 8.54
CA VAL A 188 -5.22 11.83 9.47
C VAL A 188 -4.55 12.28 10.76
N LYS A 189 -3.35 11.78 11.07
CA LYS A 189 -2.58 12.18 12.27
C LYS A 189 -2.03 13.59 12.18
N LYS A 190 -1.84 14.11 10.97
CA LYS A 190 -1.33 15.46 10.71
C LYS A 190 -2.42 16.46 10.33
N ASN A 191 -3.67 16.21 10.75
CA ASN A 191 -4.70 17.24 10.71
C ASN A 191 -4.29 18.35 11.68
N LEU A 192 -3.53 19.31 11.18
CA LEU A 192 -3.34 20.61 11.81
C LEU A 192 -4.68 21.32 11.72
N VAL A 193 -5.40 21.38 12.83
CA VAL A 193 -6.60 22.19 12.95
C VAL A 193 -6.15 23.64 13.07
N TYR A 194 -6.10 24.36 11.96
CA TYR A 194 -5.92 25.81 11.95
C TYR A 194 -7.26 26.43 11.56
N ASN A 195 -7.91 27.13 12.49
CA ASN A 195 -9.18 27.84 12.26
C ASN A 195 -10.30 27.00 11.59
N ASN A 196 -10.55 25.77 12.07
CA ASN A 196 -11.53 24.83 11.50
C ASN A 196 -11.25 24.39 10.04
N LEU A 197 -10.10 24.73 9.47
CA LEU A 197 -9.66 24.26 8.17
C LEU A 197 -8.85 22.97 8.34
N PHE A 198 -9.41 21.86 7.87
CA PHE A 198 -8.67 20.59 7.81
C PHE A 198 -7.71 20.60 6.62
N LEU A 199 -6.45 20.96 6.88
CA LEU A 199 -5.39 20.83 5.88
C LEU A 199 -5.01 19.35 5.72
N ARG A 200 -5.55 18.73 4.67
CA ARG A 200 -5.18 17.38 4.25
C ARG A 200 -3.87 17.42 3.47
N ILE A 201 -2.78 16.97 4.09
CA ILE A 201 -1.47 16.93 3.42
C ILE A 201 -1.36 15.62 2.63
N TYR A 202 -1.26 15.74 1.31
CA TYR A 202 -0.99 14.60 0.43
C TYR A 202 0.43 14.08 0.65
N GLN A 203 0.57 12.79 0.97
CA GLN A 203 1.87 12.15 1.15
C GLN A 203 2.03 10.92 0.23
N PRO A 204 2.68 11.05 -0.94
CA PRO A 204 2.83 9.94 -1.90
C PRO A 204 3.50 8.69 -1.29
N GLY A 205 4.52 8.90 -0.46
CA GLY A 205 5.23 7.81 0.22
C GLY A 205 4.32 7.02 1.19
N TYR A 206 3.31 7.67 1.75
CA TYR A 206 2.35 7.05 2.67
C TYR A 206 1.43 6.06 1.93
N ILE A 207 0.92 6.46 0.76
CA ILE A 207 0.10 5.60 -0.11
C ILE A 207 0.87 4.34 -0.50
N LYS A 208 2.15 4.49 -0.89
CA LYS A 208 2.99 3.35 -1.25
C LYS A 208 3.13 2.37 -0.09
N ALA A 209 3.45 2.88 1.11
CA ALA A 209 3.59 2.04 2.31
C ALA A 209 2.28 1.30 2.65
N GLN A 210 1.12 1.96 2.53
CA GLN A 210 -0.18 1.32 2.72
C GLN A 210 -0.46 0.22 1.68
N LYS A 211 -0.18 0.50 0.40
CA LYS A 211 -0.32 -0.50 -0.66
C LYS A 211 0.59 -1.71 -0.43
N ASP A 212 1.85 -1.47 -0.08
CA ASP A 212 2.82 -2.53 0.21
C ASP A 212 2.36 -3.38 1.40
N PHE A 213 1.84 -2.75 2.46
CA PHE A 213 1.23 -3.44 3.60
C PHE A 213 0.04 -4.30 3.19
N ILE A 214 -0.94 -3.73 2.48
CA ILE A 214 -2.16 -4.41 2.04
C ILE A 214 -1.82 -5.59 1.13
N ASN A 215 -0.93 -5.39 0.16
CA ASN A 215 -0.47 -6.45 -0.74
C ASN A 215 0.25 -7.56 0.04
N GLY A 216 1.05 -7.21 1.05
CA GLY A 216 1.68 -8.18 1.94
C GLY A 216 0.66 -9.02 2.71
N VAL A 217 -0.38 -8.39 3.26
CA VAL A 217 -1.47 -9.09 3.97
C VAL A 217 -2.25 -9.99 3.01
N ILE A 218 -2.74 -9.46 1.88
CA ILE A 218 -3.53 -10.23 0.89
C ILE A 218 -2.73 -11.41 0.33
N SER A 219 -1.46 -11.22 0.00
CA SER A 219 -0.63 -12.30 -0.53
C SER A 219 -0.36 -13.44 0.46
N ASN A 220 -0.75 -13.29 1.73
CA ASN A 220 -0.71 -14.35 2.73
C ASN A 220 -2.10 -14.95 3.05
N PHE A 221 -3.17 -14.47 2.42
CA PHE A 221 -4.49 -15.08 2.56
C PHE A 221 -4.53 -16.44 1.88
N LYS A 222 -5.07 -17.46 2.54
CA LYS A 222 -5.37 -18.74 1.91
C LYS A 222 -6.51 -19.47 2.61
N PHE A 223 -7.21 -20.28 1.84
CA PHE A 223 -8.14 -21.27 2.39
C PHE A 223 -7.36 -22.43 3.02
N THR A 224 -7.86 -22.94 4.14
CA THR A 224 -7.28 -24.09 4.86
C THR A 224 -8.04 -25.39 4.59
N LYS A 225 -9.19 -25.31 3.92
CA LYS A 225 -10.04 -26.42 3.50
C LYS A 225 -10.26 -26.36 1.99
#